data_AF-A0A9P3UQH5-F1
#
_entry.id   AF-A0A9P3UQH5-F1
#
_cell.length_a   1.000
_cell.length_b   1.000
_cell.length_c   1.000
_cell.angle_alpha   90.00
_cell.angle_beta   90.00
_cell.angle_gamma   90.00
#
_symmetry.space_group_name_H-M   'P 1'
#
loop_
_entity.id
_entity.type
_entity.pdbx_description
1 polymer ?
#
loop_
_entity_poly.entity_id
_entity_poly.type
_entity_poly.pdbx_seq_one_letter_code
_entity_poly.pdbx_strand_id
1 'polypeptide(L)'
;MEILTESLVKAGKHGVDMTCADGFICGMWPILAAYVADYPEQCLVACCMENRCPICKVHPTKRGSHEPCHWRDQHETIQLLAKKETGCRDADIKSQYDNLGLRPIYPLFWVKLPHSNIFQSFTSDLLHQLHKGVFKDHLVRWCTNLVREQELNARFKSMTSHPGLRHFKNGISSVSEWTGAEHKAMERVFLGLLAGAVEDRVLAAVRAVLDFIFYSSLITYLTNHSISLAGSR
;
A
#
# COMPACT_ATOMS: atom_id res chain seq x y z
N MET A 1 -18.04 -8.89 10.71
CA MET A 1 -17.34 -7.59 10.80
C MET A 1 -18.17 -6.50 11.47
N GLU A 2 -19.48 -6.41 11.23
CA GLU A 2 -20.31 -5.33 11.82
C GLU A 2 -20.26 -5.26 13.36
N ILE A 3 -20.35 -6.41 14.04
CA ILE A 3 -20.22 -6.51 15.50
C ILE A 3 -18.86 -5.97 15.99
N LEU A 4 -17.79 -6.22 15.23
CA LEU A 4 -16.44 -5.77 15.59
C LEU A 4 -16.28 -4.26 15.46
N THR A 5 -17.01 -3.63 14.54
CA THR A 5 -16.92 -2.19 14.27
C THR A 5 -17.97 -1.36 15.02
N GLU A 6 -18.90 -1.97 15.74
CA GLU A 6 -20.00 -1.27 16.40
C GLU A 6 -19.51 -0.23 17.42
N SER A 7 -18.53 -0.59 18.25
CA SER A 7 -17.92 0.32 19.22
C SER A 7 -17.26 1.52 18.53
N LEU A 8 -16.57 1.29 17.41
CA LEU A 8 -15.95 2.33 16.59
C LEU A 8 -17.00 3.24 15.96
N VAL A 9 -18.10 2.70 15.44
CA VAL A 9 -19.23 3.49 14.91
C VAL A 9 -19.81 4.40 16.00
N LYS A 10 -20.03 3.87 17.21
CA LYS A 10 -20.58 4.64 18.32
C LYS A 10 -19.61 5.77 18.73
N ALA A 11 -18.34 5.45 18.93
CA ALA A 11 -17.32 6.41 19.34
C ALA A 11 -17.09 7.48 18.26
N GLY A 12 -17.04 7.11 16.98
CA GLY A 12 -16.88 8.08 15.88
C GLY A 12 -18.07 9.00 15.65
N LYS A 13 -19.27 8.65 16.13
CA LYS A 13 -20.48 9.51 16.05
C LYS A 13 -20.67 10.40 17.27
N HIS A 14 -20.42 9.85 18.46
CA HIS A 14 -20.77 10.51 19.72
C HIS A 14 -19.55 11.05 20.47
N GLY A 15 -18.35 10.69 20.06
CA GLY A 15 -17.12 10.97 20.78
C GLY A 15 -16.92 10.00 21.94
N VAL A 16 -15.69 9.97 22.44
CA VAL A 16 -15.28 9.27 23.65
C VAL A 16 -14.13 10.02 24.32
N ASP A 17 -14.13 10.07 25.63
CA ASP A 17 -13.01 10.62 26.39
C ASP A 17 -11.84 9.61 26.38
N MET A 18 -10.66 10.06 25.94
CA MET A 18 -9.45 9.25 25.93
C MET A 18 -8.28 10.02 26.57
N THR A 19 -7.48 9.31 27.35
CA THR A 19 -6.22 9.83 27.89
C THR A 19 -5.19 9.91 26.77
N CYS A 20 -4.70 11.10 26.50
CA CYS A 20 -3.64 11.38 25.54
C CYS A 20 -2.26 11.00 26.09
N ALA A 21 -1.25 10.98 25.22
CA ALA A 21 0.13 10.65 25.60
C ALA A 21 0.76 11.64 26.60
N ASP A 22 0.22 12.85 26.68
CA ASP A 22 0.59 13.89 27.64
C ASP A 22 -0.15 13.78 28.99
N GLY A 23 -1.02 12.76 29.15
CA GLY A 23 -1.77 12.49 30.37
C GLY A 23 -3.09 13.26 30.50
N PHE A 24 -3.41 14.16 29.57
CA PHE A 24 -4.69 14.89 29.59
C PHE A 24 -5.83 14.04 29.00
N ILE A 25 -7.05 14.26 29.49
CA ILE A 25 -8.26 13.64 28.94
C ILE A 25 -8.83 14.56 27.86
N CYS A 26 -8.97 14.03 26.66
CA CYS A 26 -9.52 14.75 25.51
C CYS A 26 -10.72 14.01 24.93
N GLY A 27 -11.75 14.75 24.54
CA GLY A 27 -12.86 14.21 23.74
C GLY A 27 -12.39 13.91 22.33
N MET A 28 -12.57 12.66 21.89
CA MET A 28 -12.02 12.15 20.63
C MET A 28 -13.11 11.46 19.80
N TRP A 29 -13.06 11.63 18.48
CA TRP A 29 -13.98 11.00 17.52
C TRP A 29 -13.19 10.07 16.60
N PRO A 30 -12.92 8.82 17.02
CA PRO A 30 -12.12 7.89 16.24
C PRO A 30 -12.83 7.52 14.93
N ILE A 31 -12.06 7.44 13.84
CA ILE A 31 -12.52 7.07 12.50
C ILE A 31 -11.66 5.94 11.95
N LEU A 32 -12.17 5.23 10.93
CA LEU A 32 -11.34 4.31 10.18
C LEU A 32 -10.44 5.10 9.22
N ALA A 33 -9.21 5.37 9.66
CA ALA A 33 -8.24 6.10 8.86
C ALA A 33 -7.55 5.20 7.81
N ALA A 34 -7.12 3.99 8.22
CA ALA A 34 -6.37 3.07 7.38
C ALA A 34 -6.85 1.63 7.54
N TYR A 35 -6.87 0.89 6.44
CA TYR A 35 -7.19 -0.53 6.36
C TYR A 35 -5.99 -1.27 5.77
N VAL A 36 -5.18 -1.88 6.64
CA VAL A 36 -3.98 -2.62 6.28
C VAL A 36 -4.35 -4.07 6.02
N ALA A 37 -4.29 -4.48 4.75
CA ALA A 37 -4.53 -5.85 4.33
C ALA A 37 -3.77 -6.15 3.04
N ASP A 38 -3.63 -7.42 2.69
CA ASP A 38 -3.05 -7.79 1.40
C ASP A 38 -4.00 -7.42 0.25
N TYR A 39 -3.49 -7.49 -0.98
CA TYR A 39 -4.29 -7.08 -2.14
C TYR A 39 -5.59 -7.90 -2.35
N PRO A 40 -5.59 -9.24 -2.26
CA PRO A 40 -6.83 -10.03 -2.23
C PRO A 40 -7.86 -9.56 -1.20
N GLU A 41 -7.42 -9.26 0.02
CA GLU A 41 -8.29 -8.82 1.11
C GLU A 41 -8.79 -7.38 0.92
N GLN A 42 -7.96 -6.50 0.36
CA GLN A 42 -8.41 -5.18 -0.09
C GLN A 42 -9.50 -5.31 -1.17
N CYS A 43 -9.33 -6.20 -2.13
CA CYS A 43 -10.35 -6.45 -3.16
C CYS A 43 -11.64 -7.02 -2.57
N LEU A 44 -11.54 -7.89 -1.56
CA LEU A 44 -12.68 -8.40 -0.81
C LEU A 44 -13.47 -7.26 -0.14
N VAL A 45 -12.77 -6.36 0.56
CA VAL A 45 -13.38 -5.23 1.28
C VAL A 45 -13.93 -4.16 0.33
N ALA A 46 -13.27 -3.95 -0.80
CA ALA A 46 -13.73 -3.10 -1.90
C ALA A 46 -14.87 -3.72 -2.71
N CYS A 47 -15.14 -5.01 -2.47
CA CYS A 47 -16.12 -5.83 -3.18
C CYS A 47 -15.89 -5.87 -4.69
N CYS A 48 -14.63 -5.94 -5.11
CA CYS A 48 -14.25 -6.11 -6.51
C CYS A 48 -13.49 -7.42 -6.73
N MET A 49 -13.46 -7.87 -7.98
CA MET A 49 -12.59 -8.96 -8.41
C MET A 49 -11.12 -8.59 -8.21
N GLU A 50 -10.26 -9.58 -7.93
CA GLU A 50 -8.82 -9.35 -7.71
C GLU A 50 -8.11 -8.77 -8.95
N ASN A 51 -8.63 -8.99 -10.16
CA ASN A 51 -8.10 -8.34 -11.35
C ASN A 51 -8.53 -6.87 -11.50
N ARG A 52 -9.33 -6.29 -10.59
CA ARG A 52 -9.74 -4.87 -10.56
C ARG A 52 -8.99 -4.11 -9.48
N CYS A 53 -8.85 -2.80 -9.65
CA CYS A 53 -8.26 -1.97 -8.61
C CYS A 53 -9.29 -1.75 -7.47
N PRO A 54 -8.92 -1.94 -6.19
CA PRO A 54 -9.81 -1.66 -5.07
C PRO A 54 -9.98 -0.16 -4.79
N ILE A 55 -9.17 0.69 -5.42
CA ILE A 55 -9.10 2.13 -5.13
C ILE A 55 -9.72 2.98 -6.26
N CYS A 56 -9.42 2.67 -7.51
CA CYS A 56 -9.91 3.42 -8.67
C CYS A 56 -10.64 2.53 -9.69
N LYS A 57 -11.29 3.17 -10.66
CA LYS A 57 -12.11 2.52 -11.69
C LYS A 57 -11.31 2.06 -12.91
N VAL A 58 -9.98 1.94 -12.79
CA VAL A 58 -9.11 1.65 -13.93
C VAL A 58 -9.41 0.26 -14.49
N HIS A 59 -9.60 0.18 -15.80
CA HIS A 59 -9.78 -1.09 -16.47
C HIS A 59 -8.47 -1.90 -16.39
N PRO A 60 -8.50 -3.24 -16.18
CA PRO A 60 -7.28 -4.04 -16.00
C PRO A 60 -6.28 -3.89 -17.14
N THR A 61 -6.77 -3.78 -18.39
CA THR A 61 -5.94 -3.61 -19.60
C THR A 61 -5.41 -2.19 -19.81
N LYS A 62 -5.82 -1.23 -18.98
CA LYS A 62 -5.39 0.17 -19.03
C LYS A 62 -4.44 0.54 -17.89
N ARG A 63 -4.08 -0.41 -17.01
CA ARG A 63 -3.11 -0.18 -15.95
C ARG A 63 -1.75 0.21 -16.56
N GLY A 64 -1.15 1.28 -16.05
CA GLY A 64 0.12 1.79 -16.56
C GLY A 64 0.02 2.68 -17.82
N SER A 65 -1.18 3.03 -18.29
CA SER A 65 -1.34 3.92 -19.45
C SER A 65 -1.00 5.40 -19.17
N HIS A 66 -0.74 5.76 -17.91
CA HIS A 66 -0.59 7.14 -17.42
C HIS A 66 -1.84 8.03 -17.65
N GLU A 67 -2.96 7.44 -18.06
CA GLU A 67 -4.22 8.15 -18.20
C GLU A 67 -4.85 8.37 -16.80
N PRO A 68 -5.40 9.55 -16.52
CA PRO A 68 -6.11 9.79 -15.27
C PRO A 68 -7.33 8.86 -15.18
N CYS A 69 -7.56 8.34 -13.99
CA CYS A 69 -8.70 7.48 -13.72
C CYS A 69 -9.50 7.99 -12.52
N HIS A 70 -10.82 7.87 -12.58
CA HIS A 70 -11.69 8.21 -11.48
C HIS A 70 -11.51 7.22 -10.32
N TRP A 71 -11.54 7.76 -9.10
CA TRP A 71 -11.62 6.98 -7.87
C TRP A 71 -12.93 6.20 -7.80
N ARG A 72 -12.92 5.09 -7.07
CA ARG A 72 -14.18 4.41 -6.73
C ARG A 72 -14.99 5.31 -5.81
N ASP A 73 -16.30 5.28 -6.02
CA ASP A 73 -17.25 6.03 -5.21
C ASP A 73 -18.03 5.08 -4.30
N GLN A 74 -18.09 5.39 -3.01
CA GLN A 74 -18.78 4.56 -2.02
C GLN A 74 -20.27 4.49 -2.29
N HIS A 75 -20.90 5.62 -2.62
CA HIS A 75 -22.33 5.68 -2.82
C HIS A 75 -22.74 4.87 -4.05
N GLU A 76 -22.04 5.05 -5.17
CA GLU A 76 -22.19 4.25 -6.38
C GLU A 76 -22.05 2.75 -6.09
N THR A 77 -20.99 2.36 -5.38
CA THR A 77 -20.73 0.94 -5.06
C THR A 77 -21.86 0.35 -4.21
N ILE A 78 -22.28 1.07 -3.16
CA ILE A 78 -23.40 0.64 -2.30
C ILE A 78 -24.70 0.50 -3.11
N GLN A 79 -25.01 1.48 -3.96
CA GLN A 79 -26.21 1.46 -4.79
C GLN A 79 -26.21 0.28 -5.78
N LEU A 80 -25.10 0.04 -6.47
CA LEU A 80 -24.97 -1.06 -7.43
C LEU A 80 -25.11 -2.41 -6.74
N LEU A 81 -24.49 -2.59 -5.56
CA LEU A 81 -24.62 -3.81 -4.77
C LEU A 81 -26.05 -4.01 -4.24
N ALA A 82 -26.70 -2.97 -3.73
CA ALA A 82 -28.08 -3.04 -3.27
C ALA A 82 -29.05 -3.39 -4.42
N LYS A 83 -28.88 -2.76 -5.60
CA LYS A 83 -29.67 -3.09 -6.80
C LYS A 83 -29.47 -4.53 -7.24
N LYS A 84 -28.23 -5.03 -7.18
CA LYS A 84 -27.92 -6.42 -7.49
C LYS A 84 -28.61 -7.39 -6.53
N GLU A 85 -28.59 -7.09 -5.22
CA GLU A 85 -29.24 -7.89 -4.17
C GLU A 85 -30.77 -7.95 -4.38
N THR A 86 -31.40 -6.82 -4.72
CA THR A 86 -32.85 -6.76 -5.02
C THR A 86 -33.24 -7.41 -6.35
N GLY A 87 -32.29 -7.94 -7.13
CA GLY A 87 -32.57 -8.59 -8.42
C GLY A 87 -32.96 -7.62 -9.54
N CYS A 88 -32.54 -6.35 -9.47
CA CYS A 88 -32.76 -5.35 -10.52
C CYS A 88 -32.25 -5.86 -11.88
N ARG A 89 -33.09 -5.78 -12.92
CA ARG A 89 -32.78 -6.26 -14.29
C ARG A 89 -32.41 -5.15 -15.27
N ASP A 90 -32.14 -3.96 -14.77
CA ASP A 90 -31.70 -2.83 -15.58
C ASP A 90 -30.35 -3.13 -16.26
N ALA A 91 -30.31 -2.96 -17.58
CA ALA A 91 -29.15 -3.30 -18.41
C ALA A 91 -27.94 -2.39 -18.14
N ASP A 92 -28.18 -1.10 -17.87
CA ASP A 92 -27.12 -0.12 -17.62
C ASP A 92 -26.51 -0.38 -16.24
N ILE A 93 -27.33 -0.70 -15.24
CA ILE A 93 -26.86 -1.09 -13.91
C ILE A 93 -26.03 -2.36 -13.97
N LYS A 94 -26.48 -3.35 -14.73
CA LYS A 94 -25.71 -4.58 -14.96
C LYS A 94 -24.36 -4.28 -15.62
N SER A 95 -24.36 -3.44 -16.65
CA SER A 95 -23.13 -3.04 -17.34
C SER A 95 -22.14 -2.34 -16.39
N GLN A 96 -22.60 -1.38 -15.59
CA GLN A 96 -21.76 -0.68 -14.62
C GLN A 96 -21.18 -1.62 -13.57
N TYR A 97 -22.01 -2.51 -13.03
CA TYR A 97 -21.61 -3.54 -12.07
C TYR A 97 -20.49 -4.44 -12.63
N ASP A 98 -20.66 -4.92 -13.87
CA ASP A 98 -19.72 -5.81 -14.54
C ASP A 98 -18.41 -5.08 -14.92
N ASN A 99 -18.51 -3.82 -15.37
CA ASN A 99 -17.36 -2.98 -15.72
C ASN A 99 -16.46 -2.72 -14.49
N LEU A 100 -17.07 -2.36 -13.36
CA LEU A 100 -16.38 -2.19 -12.09
C LEU A 100 -15.90 -3.52 -11.49
N GLY A 101 -16.35 -4.65 -12.06
CA GLY A 101 -16.04 -6.01 -11.63
C GLY A 101 -16.42 -6.26 -10.18
N LEU A 102 -17.63 -5.85 -9.80
CA LEU A 102 -18.12 -5.99 -8.43
C LEU A 102 -18.45 -7.45 -8.08
N ARG A 103 -18.28 -7.82 -6.82
CA ARG A 103 -18.69 -9.10 -6.24
C ARG A 103 -19.92 -8.88 -5.35
N PRO A 104 -20.89 -9.82 -5.31
CA PRO A 104 -22.17 -9.63 -4.61
C PRO A 104 -21.99 -9.82 -3.10
N ILE A 105 -21.28 -8.90 -2.46
CA ILE A 105 -21.03 -8.88 -1.03
C ILE A 105 -21.85 -7.72 -0.46
N TYR A 106 -22.92 -8.06 0.25
CA TYR A 106 -23.84 -7.09 0.85
C TYR A 106 -24.52 -7.71 2.08
N PRO A 107 -24.75 -6.95 3.18
CA PRO A 107 -24.37 -5.55 3.40
C PRO A 107 -22.87 -5.38 3.69
N LEU A 108 -22.35 -4.19 3.41
CA LEU A 108 -20.94 -3.84 3.64
C LEU A 108 -20.76 -3.33 5.06
N PHE A 109 -19.78 -3.87 5.80
CA PHE A 109 -19.57 -3.50 7.21
C PHE A 109 -19.21 -2.01 7.39
N TRP A 110 -18.52 -1.43 6.40
CA TRP A 110 -18.02 -0.06 6.47
C TRP A 110 -19.07 1.01 6.13
N VAL A 111 -20.29 0.63 5.71
CA VAL A 111 -21.38 1.58 5.38
C VAL A 111 -21.77 2.44 6.58
N LYS A 112 -21.68 1.90 7.80
CA LYS A 112 -22.08 2.59 9.03
C LYS A 112 -20.96 3.42 9.66
N LEU A 113 -19.72 3.30 9.16
CA LEU A 113 -18.57 4.01 9.72
C LEU A 113 -18.70 5.52 9.43
N PRO A 114 -18.66 6.37 10.47
CA PRO A 114 -18.76 7.81 10.30
C PRO A 114 -17.47 8.38 9.67
N HIS A 115 -17.62 9.41 8.83
CA HIS A 115 -16.51 10.20 8.26
C HIS A 115 -15.40 9.36 7.60
N SER A 116 -15.73 8.19 7.07
CA SER A 116 -14.75 7.22 6.56
C SER A 116 -15.05 6.86 5.10
N ASN A 117 -14.06 6.99 4.22
CA ASN A 117 -14.14 6.46 2.85
C ASN A 117 -13.20 5.27 2.69
N ILE A 118 -13.77 4.06 2.59
CA ILE A 118 -13.00 2.81 2.54
C ILE A 118 -12.00 2.79 1.37
N PHE A 119 -12.34 3.39 0.23
CA PHE A 119 -11.48 3.42 -0.95
C PHE A 119 -10.27 4.33 -0.78
N GLN A 120 -10.32 5.23 0.20
CA GLN A 120 -9.20 6.09 0.61
C GLN A 120 -8.43 5.50 1.81
N SER A 121 -8.99 4.53 2.51
CA SER A 121 -8.35 3.91 3.68
C SER A 121 -7.39 2.78 3.31
N PHE A 122 -7.43 2.23 2.09
CA PHE A 122 -6.51 1.16 1.71
C PHE A 122 -5.06 1.64 1.67
N THR A 123 -4.19 0.95 2.40
CA THR A 123 -2.74 1.17 2.36
C THR A 123 -2.08 0.29 1.31
N SER A 124 -0.88 0.64 0.85
CA SER A 124 -0.14 -0.23 -0.06
C SER A 124 0.18 -1.58 0.60
N ASP A 125 0.02 -2.67 -0.15
CA ASP A 125 0.55 -3.99 0.24
C ASP A 125 2.07 -3.95 0.15
N LEU A 126 2.74 -3.90 1.31
CA LEU A 126 4.18 -3.75 1.38
C LEU A 126 4.91 -4.90 0.66
N LEU A 127 4.44 -6.13 0.79
CA LEU A 127 5.15 -7.28 0.24
C LEU A 127 4.92 -7.41 -1.26
N HIS A 128 3.67 -7.52 -1.68
CA HIS A 128 3.36 -7.84 -3.06
C HIS A 128 3.42 -6.62 -3.97
N GLN A 129 2.95 -5.46 -3.51
CA GLN A 129 2.96 -4.26 -4.35
C GLN A 129 4.30 -3.54 -4.27
N LEU A 130 4.84 -3.29 -3.08
CA LEU A 130 6.06 -2.47 -2.95
C LEU A 130 7.34 -3.27 -3.17
N HIS A 131 7.63 -4.26 -2.33
CA HIS A 131 8.90 -5.00 -2.36
C HIS A 131 9.05 -5.88 -3.61
N LYS A 132 8.00 -6.66 -3.95
CA LYS A 132 8.00 -7.52 -5.14
C LYS A 132 7.69 -6.73 -6.41
N GLY A 133 6.56 -6.04 -6.46
CA GLY A 133 6.14 -5.31 -7.65
C GLY A 133 7.04 -4.12 -7.99
N VAL A 134 6.87 -3.01 -7.28
CA VAL A 134 7.51 -1.73 -7.59
C VAL A 134 9.04 -1.83 -7.54
N PHE A 135 9.60 -2.40 -6.46
CA PHE A 135 11.04 -2.51 -6.31
C PHE A 135 11.62 -3.60 -7.22
N LYS A 136 11.29 -4.88 -7.01
CA LYS A 136 11.95 -5.97 -7.72
C LYS A 136 11.56 -6.05 -9.20
N ASP A 137 10.27 -6.08 -9.53
CA ASP A 137 9.81 -6.35 -10.90
C ASP A 137 9.90 -5.13 -11.81
N HIS A 138 9.85 -3.92 -11.26
CA HIS A 138 9.95 -2.69 -12.04
C HIS A 138 11.29 -1.97 -11.86
N LEU A 139 11.62 -1.50 -10.65
CA LEU A 139 12.79 -0.64 -10.42
C LEU A 139 14.12 -1.38 -10.68
N VAL A 140 14.28 -2.58 -10.11
CA VAL A 140 15.50 -3.38 -10.30
C VAL A 140 15.64 -3.75 -11.78
N ARG A 141 14.57 -4.23 -12.43
CA ARG A 141 14.59 -4.56 -13.86
C ARG A 141 14.97 -3.35 -14.73
N TRP A 142 14.40 -2.18 -14.46
CA TRP A 142 14.73 -0.95 -15.19
C TRP A 142 16.21 -0.57 -15.03
N CYS A 143 16.73 -0.57 -13.80
CA CYS A 143 18.13 -0.24 -13.55
C CYS A 143 19.09 -1.29 -14.12
N THR A 144 18.74 -2.58 -14.09
CA THR A 144 19.51 -3.64 -14.76
C THR A 144 19.63 -3.39 -16.24
N ASN A 145 18.58 -2.91 -16.90
CA ASN A 145 18.63 -2.58 -18.33
C ASN A 145 19.54 -1.37 -18.62
N LEU A 146 19.59 -0.39 -17.71
CA LEU A 146 20.45 0.79 -17.84
C LEU A 146 21.94 0.47 -17.60
N VAL A 147 22.23 -0.28 -16.53
CA VAL A 147 23.61 -0.59 -16.09
C VAL A 147 24.20 -1.79 -16.82
N ARG A 148 23.34 -2.68 -17.32
CA ARG A 148 23.62 -4.06 -17.79
C ARG A 148 23.79 -5.04 -16.63
N GLU A 149 23.27 -6.26 -16.83
CA GLU A 149 23.26 -7.29 -15.80
C GLU A 149 24.65 -7.67 -15.31
N GLN A 150 25.63 -7.80 -16.21
CA GLN A 150 26.99 -8.19 -15.85
C GLN A 150 27.64 -7.19 -14.90
N GLU A 151 27.49 -5.89 -15.19
CA GLU A 151 28.04 -4.80 -14.38
C GLU A 151 27.31 -4.70 -13.04
N LEU A 152 25.98 -4.74 -13.03
CA LEU A 152 25.22 -4.71 -11.79
C LEU A 152 25.59 -5.88 -10.87
N ASN A 153 25.75 -7.08 -11.44
CA ASN A 153 26.14 -8.28 -10.72
C ASN A 153 27.57 -8.18 -10.17
N ALA A 154 28.51 -7.62 -10.96
CA ALA A 154 29.88 -7.35 -10.49
C ALA A 154 29.88 -6.37 -9.31
N ARG A 155 29.06 -5.32 -9.36
CA ARG A 155 28.91 -4.34 -8.29
C ARG A 155 28.38 -4.97 -7.00
N PHE A 156 27.35 -5.82 -7.09
CA PHE A 156 26.85 -6.59 -5.94
C PHE A 156 27.96 -7.40 -5.26
N LYS A 157 28.82 -8.05 -6.04
CA LYS A 157 29.94 -8.86 -5.52
C LYS A 157 31.04 -7.99 -4.90
N SER A 158 31.33 -6.84 -5.50
CA SER A 158 32.38 -5.91 -5.09
C SER A 158 32.06 -5.10 -3.83
N MET A 159 30.79 -5.03 -3.45
CA MET A 159 30.34 -4.26 -2.30
C MET A 159 31.06 -4.72 -1.02
N THR A 160 31.54 -3.77 -0.23
CA THR A 160 32.20 -4.06 1.04
C THR A 160 31.21 -4.64 2.04
N SER A 161 31.64 -5.65 2.80
CA SER A 161 30.84 -6.19 3.90
C SER A 161 30.72 -5.16 5.03
N HIS A 162 29.51 -4.94 5.52
CA HIS A 162 29.25 -4.03 6.65
C HIS A 162 28.27 -4.68 7.64
N PRO A 163 28.48 -4.57 8.96
CA PRO A 163 27.52 -5.05 9.95
C PRO A 163 26.12 -4.49 9.70
N GLY A 164 25.10 -5.36 9.61
CA GLY A 164 23.70 -4.96 9.39
C GLY A 164 23.28 -4.81 7.92
N LEU A 165 24.20 -4.93 6.96
CA LEU A 165 23.91 -5.03 5.53
C LEU A 165 24.23 -6.44 5.01
N ARG A 166 23.36 -6.97 4.14
CA ARG A 166 23.60 -8.27 3.52
C ARG A 166 24.61 -8.11 2.40
N HIS A 167 25.66 -8.92 2.44
CA HIS A 167 26.61 -9.04 1.33
C HIS A 167 26.13 -10.06 0.30
N PHE A 168 26.03 -9.64 -0.96
CA PHE A 168 25.61 -10.48 -2.08
C PHE A 168 26.83 -11.05 -2.82
N LYS A 169 27.59 -11.92 -2.15
CA LYS A 169 28.87 -12.49 -2.65
C LYS A 169 28.80 -13.19 -4.01
N ASN A 170 27.63 -13.74 -4.36
CA ASN A 170 27.40 -14.40 -5.65
C ASN A 170 26.66 -13.51 -6.64
N GLY A 171 26.35 -12.27 -6.24
CA GLY A 171 25.46 -11.38 -6.96
C GLY A 171 24.00 -11.80 -6.83
N ILE A 172 23.17 -11.40 -7.80
CA ILE A 172 21.70 -11.59 -7.76
C ILE A 172 21.16 -12.47 -8.89
N SER A 173 21.93 -12.73 -9.94
CA SER A 173 21.47 -13.47 -11.13
C SER A 173 21.11 -14.94 -10.84
N SER A 174 21.68 -15.55 -9.81
CA SER A 174 21.42 -16.97 -9.46
C SER A 174 20.20 -17.18 -8.55
N VAL A 175 19.55 -16.10 -8.10
CA VAL A 175 18.44 -16.19 -7.15
C VAL A 175 17.12 -16.14 -7.91
N SER A 176 16.52 -17.31 -8.12
CA SER A 176 15.22 -17.46 -8.79
C SER A 176 14.06 -17.06 -7.89
N GLU A 177 14.17 -17.31 -6.58
CA GLU A 177 13.12 -17.03 -5.60
C GLU A 177 13.67 -16.13 -4.50
N TRP A 178 12.98 -15.01 -4.28
CA TRP A 178 13.37 -14.00 -3.31
C TRP A 178 12.40 -14.03 -2.12
N THR A 179 12.93 -14.12 -0.91
CA THR A 179 12.15 -13.96 0.32
C THR A 179 11.90 -12.47 0.62
N GLY A 180 10.89 -12.15 1.42
CA GLY A 180 10.63 -10.77 1.86
C GLY A 180 11.83 -10.12 2.57
N ALA A 181 12.57 -10.90 3.36
CA ALA A 181 13.80 -10.42 4.01
C ALA A 181 14.90 -10.10 2.99
N GLU A 182 15.01 -10.88 1.91
CA GLU A 182 15.99 -10.65 0.85
C GLU A 182 15.68 -9.43 0.00
N HIS A 183 14.40 -9.18 -0.31
CA HIS A 183 13.98 -7.93 -0.96
C HIS A 183 14.42 -6.71 -0.13
N LYS A 184 14.06 -6.69 1.16
CA LYS A 184 14.45 -5.60 2.08
C LYS A 184 15.96 -5.45 2.20
N ALA A 185 16.70 -6.55 2.22
CA ALA A 185 18.15 -6.50 2.25
C ALA A 185 18.75 -5.92 0.97
N MET A 186 18.16 -6.22 -0.19
CA MET A 186 18.56 -5.65 -1.47
C MET A 186 18.25 -4.15 -1.54
N GLU A 187 17.06 -3.73 -1.12
CA GLU A 187 16.62 -2.32 -1.10
C GLU A 187 17.63 -1.42 -0.38
N ARG A 188 18.14 -1.88 0.77
CA ARG A 188 19.11 -1.14 1.60
C ARG A 188 20.43 -0.85 0.92
N VAL A 189 20.83 -1.69 -0.03
CA VAL A 189 22.13 -1.55 -0.72
C VAL A 189 21.98 -1.05 -2.15
N PHE A 190 20.75 -1.05 -2.68
CA PHE A 190 20.50 -0.87 -4.11
C PHE A 190 20.95 0.49 -4.64
N LEU A 191 20.69 1.57 -3.89
CA LEU A 191 21.08 2.92 -4.29
C LEU A 191 22.61 3.05 -4.44
N GLY A 192 23.37 2.44 -3.53
CA GLY A 192 24.83 2.46 -3.57
C GLY A 192 25.40 1.75 -4.79
N LEU A 193 24.73 0.71 -5.29
CA LEU A 193 25.15 0.01 -6.51
C LEU A 193 25.06 0.89 -7.75
N LEU A 194 24.09 1.80 -7.79
CA LEU A 194 23.85 2.65 -8.94
C LEU A 194 24.73 3.90 -8.95
N ALA A 195 25.39 4.22 -7.83
CA ALA A 195 26.27 5.38 -7.75
C ALA A 195 27.40 5.29 -8.80
N GLY A 196 27.48 6.30 -9.66
CA GLY A 196 28.44 6.34 -10.78
C GLY A 196 28.18 5.33 -11.90
N ALA A 197 27.05 4.58 -11.88
CA ALA A 197 26.65 3.66 -12.94
C ALA A 197 25.56 4.25 -13.86
N VAL A 198 24.80 5.22 -13.35
CA VAL A 198 23.65 5.84 -14.01
C VAL A 198 23.73 7.36 -13.85
N GLU A 199 22.94 8.08 -14.64
CA GLU A 199 22.79 9.53 -14.52
C GLU A 199 22.17 9.93 -13.16
N ASP A 200 22.52 11.12 -12.66
CA ASP A 200 22.04 11.64 -11.37
C ASP A 200 20.51 11.68 -11.27
N ARG A 201 19.82 11.93 -12.38
CA ARG A 201 18.34 11.94 -12.44
C ARG A 201 17.76 10.55 -12.18
N VAL A 202 18.39 9.50 -12.69
CA VAL A 202 17.98 8.10 -12.44
C VAL A 202 18.23 7.77 -10.97
N LEU A 203 19.38 8.17 -10.42
CA LEU A 203 19.70 7.95 -9.01
C LEU A 203 18.69 8.66 -8.09
N ALA A 204 18.30 9.89 -8.41
CA ALA A 204 17.27 10.63 -7.69
C ALA A 204 15.89 9.93 -7.74
N ALA A 205 15.50 9.41 -8.91
CA ALA A 205 14.25 8.66 -9.06
C ALA A 205 14.26 7.36 -8.24
N VAL A 206 15.35 6.60 -8.29
CA VAL A 206 15.54 5.37 -7.49
C VAL A 206 15.48 5.69 -6.01
N ARG A 207 16.17 6.75 -5.56
CA ARG A 207 16.12 7.20 -4.17
C ARG A 207 14.70 7.54 -3.74
N ALA A 208 13.95 8.30 -4.54
CA ALA A 208 12.58 8.67 -4.21
C ALA A 208 11.67 7.44 -4.02
N VAL A 209 11.83 6.41 -4.87
CA VAL A 209 11.08 5.16 -4.72
C VAL A 209 11.50 4.41 -3.46
N LEU A 210 12.80 4.28 -3.19
CA LEU A 210 13.30 3.61 -1.98
C LEU A 210 12.87 4.33 -0.70
N ASP A 211 12.92 5.66 -0.69
CA ASP A 211 12.45 6.49 0.43
C ASP A 211 10.94 6.27 0.64
N PHE A 212 10.13 6.26 -0.43
CA PHE A 212 8.70 5.95 -0.34
C PHE A 212 8.43 4.57 0.26
N ILE A 213 9.15 3.53 -0.18
CA ILE A 213 9.03 2.17 0.37
C ILE A 213 9.41 2.16 1.85
N PHE A 214 10.50 2.83 2.20
CA PHE A 214 10.95 2.96 3.58
C PHE A 214 9.88 3.63 4.44
N TYR A 215 9.37 4.80 4.05
CA TYR A 215 8.31 5.51 4.79
C TYR A 215 7.00 4.72 4.87
N SER A 216 6.63 4.00 3.82
CA SER A 216 5.44 3.13 3.84
C SER A 216 5.60 1.95 4.80
N SER A 217 6.84 1.51 5.02
CA SER A 217 7.17 0.44 5.97
C SER A 217 7.37 0.92 7.41
N LEU A 218 7.42 2.24 7.64
CA LEU A 218 7.37 2.81 8.98
C LEU A 218 5.96 2.64 9.52
N ILE A 219 5.71 1.47 10.09
CA ILE A 219 4.73 1.36 11.16
C ILE A 219 5.28 2.31 12.23
N THR A 220 4.65 3.46 12.40
CA THR A 220 4.95 4.38 13.50
C THR A 220 4.95 3.54 14.77
N TYR A 221 6.13 3.24 15.29
CA TYR A 221 6.27 2.81 16.68
C TYR A 221 5.85 4.02 17.51
N LEU A 222 4.55 4.18 17.75
CA LEU A 222 4.04 4.91 18.90
C LEU A 222 4.29 4.06 20.16
N THR A 223 5.53 3.60 20.33
CA THR A 223 6.02 2.89 21.49
C THR A 223 7.37 3.47 21.91
N ASN A 224 7.28 4.36 22.90
CA ASN A 224 8.18 4.53 24.04
C ASN A 224 9.57 5.18 23.94
N HIS A 225 10.03 5.81 22.86
CA HIS A 225 11.30 6.57 22.91
C HIS A 225 11.37 7.86 22.09
N SER A 226 10.44 8.79 22.30
CA SER A 226 10.66 10.21 21.97
C SER A 226 9.77 11.16 22.77
N ILE A 227 9.92 11.14 24.10
CA ILE A 227 9.64 12.32 24.93
C ILE A 227 10.95 12.70 25.61
N SER A 228 11.69 13.59 24.97
CA SER A 228 12.71 14.42 25.60
C SER A 228 12.91 15.64 24.71
N LEU A 229 11.95 16.55 24.72
CA LEU A 229 12.20 17.95 24.39
C LEU A 229 11.64 18.80 25.53
N ALA A 230 12.54 19.02 26.48
CA ALA A 230 12.74 20.23 27.27
C ALA A 230 11.49 21.05 27.62
N GLY A 231 11.03 20.84 28.85
CA GLY A 231 10.29 21.84 29.60
C GLY A 231 10.85 21.94 31.01
N SER A 232 11.83 22.81 31.24
CA SER A 232 12.01 23.48 32.54
C SER A 232 12.76 24.78 32.34
N ARG A 233 12.26 25.80 33.03
CA ARG A 233 12.89 27.08 33.28
C ARG A 233 14.24 26.93 33.98
#